data_AF-A0A7L4TM64-F1
#
_entry.id   AF-A0A7L4TM64-F1
#
_cell.length_a   1.000
_cell.length_b   1.000
_cell.length_c   1.000
_cell.angle_alpha   90.00
_cell.angle_beta   90.00
_cell.angle_gamma   90.00
#
_symmetry.space_group_name_H-M   'P 1'
#
loop_
_entity.id
_entity.type
_entity.pdbx_description
1 polymer ?
#
loop_
_entity_poly.entity_id
_entity_poly.type
_entity_poly.pdbx_seq_one_letter_code
_entity_poly.pdbx_strand_id
1 'polypeptide(L)'
;MKTKIFVLIIFLICTCSYSQSKENLKTLKKYALHKCLLNNYAKVDSTFIPHDYTASYILQIKSIDFELLNKVDKYVKENTFNFYNTGVVENLEDNKANYICWYCIEFYESKELEAFIKKL
;
A
#
# COMPACT_ATOMS: atom_id res chain seq x y z
N MET A 1 -0.13 38.20 25.26
CA MET A 1 0.58 36.91 25.45
C MET A 1 -0.30 35.71 25.10
N LYS A 2 -1.54 35.63 25.62
CA LYS A 2 -2.50 34.54 25.35
C LYS A 2 -2.80 34.29 23.86
N THR A 3 -3.02 35.34 23.06
CA THR A 3 -3.27 35.22 21.61
C THR A 3 -2.09 34.67 20.82
N LYS A 4 -0.84 35.03 21.20
CA LYS A 4 0.37 34.52 20.55
C LYS A 4 0.60 33.03 20.85
N ILE A 5 0.30 32.60 22.09
CA ILE A 5 0.35 31.18 22.49
C ILE A 5 -0.72 30.38 21.74
N PHE A 6 -1.93 30.93 21.60
CA PHE A 6 -3.02 30.27 20.89
C PHE A 6 -2.69 30.06 19.40
N VAL A 7 -2.13 31.08 18.72
CA VAL A 7 -1.67 30.98 17.33
C VAL A 7 -0.55 29.95 17.17
N LEU A 8 0.40 29.89 18.12
CA LEU A 8 1.49 28.92 18.11
C LEU A 8 0.95 27.48 18.23
N ILE A 9 -0.03 27.25 19.11
CA ILE A 9 -0.66 25.93 19.30
C ILE A 9 -1.38 25.50 18.01
N ILE A 10 -2.15 26.38 17.38
CA ILE A 10 -2.82 26.08 16.10
C ILE A 10 -1.80 25.70 15.03
N PHE A 11 -0.71 26.46 14.92
CA PHE A 11 0.35 26.18 13.96
C PHE A 11 1.00 24.80 14.20
N LEU A 12 1.29 24.46 15.46
CA LEU A 12 1.81 23.14 15.84
C LEU A 12 0.85 22.01 15.44
N ILE A 13 -0.44 22.14 15.75
CA ILE A 13 -1.44 21.12 15.41
C ILE A 13 -1.50 20.89 13.90
N CYS A 14 -1.56 21.97 13.10
CA CYS A 14 -1.58 21.86 11.64
C CYS A 14 -0.35 21.14 11.07
N THR A 15 0.85 21.45 11.56
CA THR A 15 2.08 20.80 11.10
C THR A 15 2.14 19.32 11.48
N CYS A 16 1.70 18.95 12.68
CA CYS A 16 1.59 17.57 13.13
C CYS A 16 0.60 16.77 12.27
N SER A 17 -0.59 17.31 12.02
CA SER A 17 -1.61 16.66 11.19
C SER A 17 -1.15 16.46 9.75
N TYR A 18 -0.44 17.43 9.16
CA TYR A 18 0.11 17.31 7.82
C TYR A 18 1.23 16.26 7.74
N SER A 19 2.11 16.22 8.74
CA SER A 19 3.17 15.20 8.81
C SER A 19 2.56 13.80 8.94
N GLN A 20 1.54 13.64 9.79
CA GLN A 20 0.83 12.39 10.00
C GLN A 20 0.11 11.92 8.73
N SER A 21 -0.56 12.82 8.00
CA SER A 21 -1.23 12.45 6.76
C SER A 21 -0.25 11.97 5.68
N LYS A 22 0.92 12.59 5.58
CA LYS A 22 1.98 12.17 4.65
C LYS A 22 2.56 10.79 5.01
N GLU A 23 2.79 10.52 6.29
CA GLU A 23 3.27 9.20 6.76
C GLU A 23 2.19 8.12 6.58
N ASN A 24 0.91 8.46 6.81
CA ASN A 24 -0.21 7.56 6.57
C ASN A 24 -0.32 7.20 5.09
N LEU A 25 -0.23 8.18 4.18
CA LEU A 25 -0.22 7.94 2.73
C LEU A 25 0.91 6.96 2.36
N LYS A 26 2.14 7.22 2.82
CA LYS A 26 3.29 6.35 2.55
C LYS A 26 3.07 4.94 3.10
N THR A 27 2.51 4.82 4.30
CA THR A 27 2.23 3.54 4.97
C THR A 27 1.16 2.75 4.23
N LEU A 28 0.06 3.41 3.82
CA LEU A 28 -1.01 2.78 3.05
C LEU A 28 -0.54 2.35 1.65
N LYS A 29 0.34 3.12 0.99
CA LYS A 29 0.98 2.67 -0.27
C LYS A 29 1.82 1.41 -0.06
N LYS A 30 2.61 1.31 1.03
CA LYS A 30 3.36 0.08 1.36
C LYS A 30 2.44 -1.10 1.63
N TYR A 31 1.34 -0.89 2.33
CA TYR A 31 0.32 -1.91 2.55
C TYR A 31 -0.26 -2.41 1.21
N ALA A 32 -0.57 -1.48 0.30
CA ALA A 32 -1.07 -1.81 -1.03
C ALA A 32 -0.08 -2.65 -1.85
N LEU A 33 1.22 -2.30 -1.83
CA LEU A 33 2.28 -3.08 -2.45
C LEU A 33 2.36 -4.50 -1.88
N HIS A 34 2.41 -4.63 -0.55
CA HIS A 34 2.43 -5.92 0.13
C HIS A 34 1.23 -6.80 -0.27
N LYS A 35 0.02 -6.23 -0.28
CA LYS A 35 -1.19 -6.96 -0.68
C LYS A 35 -1.18 -7.33 -2.16
N CYS A 36 -0.69 -6.47 -3.04
CA CYS A 36 -0.57 -6.76 -4.47
C CYS A 36 0.32 -7.98 -4.71
N LEU A 37 1.51 -7.99 -4.09
CA LEU A 37 2.48 -9.08 -4.22
C LEU A 37 1.89 -10.39 -3.68
N LEU A 38 1.35 -10.36 -2.45
CA LEU A 38 0.80 -11.54 -1.79
C LEU A 38 -0.38 -12.14 -2.56
N ASN A 39 -1.31 -11.30 -3.01
CA ASN A 39 -2.50 -11.76 -3.75
C ASN A 39 -2.13 -12.37 -5.11
N ASN A 40 -1.14 -11.81 -5.81
CA ASN A 40 -0.75 -12.29 -7.14
C ASN A 40 0.20 -13.49 -7.09
N TYR A 41 1.18 -13.51 -6.18
CA TYR A 41 2.07 -14.68 -6.06
C TYR A 41 1.32 -15.93 -5.60
N ALA A 42 0.33 -15.79 -4.72
CA ALA A 42 -0.53 -16.91 -4.32
C ALA A 42 -1.36 -17.51 -5.47
N LYS A 43 -1.52 -16.79 -6.60
CA LYS A 43 -2.17 -17.29 -7.81
C LYS A 43 -1.22 -18.10 -8.70
N VAL A 44 0.07 -17.78 -8.68
CA VAL A 44 1.11 -18.53 -9.42
C VAL A 44 1.52 -19.78 -8.65
N ASP A 45 1.66 -19.64 -7.33
CA ASP A 45 2.01 -20.73 -6.43
C ASP A 45 1.12 -20.66 -5.18
N SER A 46 0.13 -21.53 -5.11
CA SER A 46 -0.78 -21.60 -3.97
C SER A 46 -0.11 -22.09 -2.68
N THR A 47 1.11 -22.64 -2.78
CA THR A 47 1.92 -23.05 -1.62
C THR A 47 2.80 -21.93 -1.09
N PHE A 48 2.82 -20.78 -1.76
CA PHE A 48 3.54 -19.59 -1.32
C PHE A 48 2.92 -19.02 -0.04
N ILE A 49 3.59 -19.25 1.08
CA ILE A 49 3.23 -18.70 2.38
C ILE A 49 4.39 -17.81 2.85
N PRO A 50 4.32 -16.49 2.63
CA PRO A 50 5.37 -15.61 3.08
C PRO A 50 5.31 -15.46 4.60
N HIS A 51 6.47 -15.57 5.27
CA HIS A 51 6.62 -15.20 6.69
C HIS A 51 6.73 -13.67 6.84
N ASP A 52 5.84 -12.94 6.18
CA ASP A 52 5.82 -11.49 6.09
C ASP A 52 4.75 -10.92 7.05
N TYR A 53 5.20 -10.12 8.01
CA TYR A 53 4.38 -9.50 9.05
C TYR A 53 4.05 -8.02 8.76
N THR A 54 4.18 -7.56 7.51
CA THR A 54 3.92 -6.17 7.12
C THR A 54 2.50 -5.74 7.49
N ALA A 55 1.49 -6.58 7.27
CA ALA A 55 0.11 -6.25 7.63
C ALA A 55 -0.08 -6.03 9.14
N SER A 56 0.48 -6.91 9.99
CA SER A 56 0.38 -6.75 11.44
C SER A 56 1.24 -5.60 11.95
N TYR A 57 2.43 -5.37 11.38
CA TYR A 57 3.26 -4.20 11.69
C TYR A 57 2.51 -2.90 11.40
N ILE A 58 1.82 -2.80 10.26
CA ILE A 58 1.06 -1.60 9.89
C ILE A 58 -0.15 -1.39 10.82
N LEU A 59 -0.88 -2.46 11.15
CA LEU A 59 -2.03 -2.38 12.05
C LEU A 59 -1.60 -2.05 13.50
N GLN A 60 -0.61 -2.75 14.04
CA GLN A 60 -0.28 -2.71 15.48
C GLN A 60 0.79 -1.67 15.83
N ILE A 61 1.79 -1.49 14.96
CA ILE A 61 2.94 -0.61 15.25
C ILE A 61 2.77 0.76 14.60
N LYS A 62 2.22 0.81 13.37
CA LYS A 62 1.87 2.08 12.73
C LYS A 62 0.47 2.58 13.10
N SER A 63 -0.30 1.77 13.86
CA SER A 63 -1.62 2.12 14.38
C SER A 63 -2.58 2.64 13.30
N ILE A 64 -2.48 2.09 12.08
CA ILE A 64 -3.41 2.42 11.01
C ILE A 64 -4.73 1.71 11.27
N ASP A 65 -5.83 2.45 11.12
CA ASP A 65 -7.17 1.92 11.32
C ASP A 65 -7.49 0.72 10.41
N PHE A 66 -8.14 -0.29 10.98
CA PHE A 66 -8.45 -1.54 10.28
C PHE A 66 -9.43 -1.32 9.11
N GLU A 67 -10.40 -0.42 9.24
CA GLU A 67 -11.35 -0.12 8.17
C GLU A 67 -10.64 0.53 6.98
N LEU A 68 -9.68 1.42 7.24
CA LEU A 68 -8.81 2.00 6.19
C LEU A 68 -8.01 0.91 5.47
N LEU A 69 -7.39 -0.02 6.20
CA LEU A 69 -6.66 -1.13 5.59
C LEU A 69 -7.58 -2.01 4.73
N ASN A 70 -8.81 -2.28 5.20
CA ASN A 70 -9.78 -3.06 4.44
C ASN A 70 -10.20 -2.36 3.14
N LYS A 71 -10.40 -1.03 3.17
CA LYS A 71 -10.67 -0.23 1.97
C LYS A 71 -9.51 -0.31 0.96
N VAL A 72 -8.27 -0.23 1.44
CA VAL A 72 -7.09 -0.38 0.58
C VAL A 72 -6.95 -1.80 0.01
N ASP A 73 -7.15 -2.85 0.81
CA ASP A 73 -7.08 -4.24 0.31
C ASP A 73 -8.13 -4.51 -0.77
N LYS A 74 -9.36 -4.02 -0.59
CA LYS A 74 -10.40 -4.11 -1.62
C LYS A 74 -9.98 -3.42 -2.91
N TYR A 75 -9.49 -2.18 -2.82
CA TYR A 75 -9.01 -1.44 -3.99
C TYR A 75 -7.84 -2.15 -4.70
N VAL A 76 -6.88 -2.69 -3.94
CA VAL A 76 -5.76 -3.48 -4.48
C VAL A 76 -6.27 -4.69 -5.25
N LYS A 77 -7.19 -5.47 -4.66
CA LYS A 77 -7.76 -6.66 -5.30
C LYS A 77 -8.46 -6.30 -6.62
N GLU A 78 -9.27 -5.25 -6.63
CA GLU A 78 -10.01 -4.83 -7.83
C GLU A 78 -9.09 -4.37 -8.97
N ASN A 79 -7.95 -3.74 -8.65
CA ASN A 79 -7.09 -3.11 -9.66
C ASN A 79 -5.86 -3.94 -10.06
N THR A 80 -5.51 -4.99 -9.29
CA THR A 80 -4.26 -5.76 -9.53
C THR A 80 -4.50 -7.26 -9.74
N PHE A 81 -5.76 -7.72 -9.81
CA PHE A 81 -6.09 -9.16 -9.81
C PHE A 81 -5.49 -9.97 -10.97
N ASN A 82 -5.13 -9.31 -12.09
CA ASN A 82 -4.65 -9.97 -13.30
C ASN A 82 -3.12 -9.93 -13.46
N PHE A 83 -2.37 -9.31 -12.54
CA PHE A 83 -0.93 -9.15 -12.72
C PHE A 83 -0.19 -10.49 -12.77
N TYR A 84 -0.72 -11.52 -12.10
CA TYR A 84 -0.18 -12.88 -12.16
C TYR A 84 -0.21 -13.53 -13.56
N ASN A 85 -1.11 -13.09 -14.42
CA ASN A 85 -1.32 -13.66 -15.75
C ASN A 85 -0.72 -12.79 -16.87
N THR A 86 0.08 -11.79 -16.51
CA THR A 86 0.73 -10.96 -17.52
C THR A 86 1.96 -11.70 -17.98
N GLY A 87 1.88 -12.26 -19.19
CA GLY A 87 2.93 -13.11 -19.76
C GLY A 87 4.29 -12.41 -19.82
N VAL A 88 5.35 -13.22 -19.80
CA VAL A 88 6.73 -12.75 -19.98
C VAL A 88 7.04 -12.58 -21.46
N VAL A 89 7.86 -11.58 -21.81
CA VAL A 89 8.29 -11.37 -23.20
C VAL A 89 9.62 -12.04 -23.52
N GLU A 90 10.38 -12.45 -22.50
CA GLU A 90 11.62 -13.20 -22.71
C GLU A 90 11.30 -14.67 -23.05
N ASN A 91 12.13 -15.26 -23.93
CA ASN A 91 12.10 -16.69 -24.23
C ASN A 91 12.73 -17.48 -23.07
N LEU A 92 12.00 -17.61 -21.96
CA LEU A 92 12.41 -18.37 -20.79
C LEU A 92 11.88 -19.81 -20.87
N GLU A 93 12.68 -20.77 -20.44
CA GLU A 93 12.23 -22.16 -20.25
C GLU A 93 11.33 -22.31 -19.01
N ASP A 94 11.26 -21.28 -18.16
CA ASP A 94 10.41 -21.23 -16.97
C ASP A 94 8.98 -20.78 -17.31
N ASN A 95 8.06 -21.74 -17.37
CA ASN A 95 6.64 -21.50 -17.62
C ASN A 95 5.89 -20.83 -16.46
N LYS A 96 6.56 -20.59 -15.32
CA LYS A 96 6.02 -19.83 -14.17
C LYS A 96 6.61 -18.41 -14.08
N ALA A 97 7.50 -18.04 -15.00
CA ALA A 97 8.05 -16.70 -15.05
C ALA A 97 6.94 -15.66 -15.18
N ASN A 98 7.07 -14.56 -14.45
CA ASN A 98 6.05 -13.52 -14.36
C ASN A 98 6.69 -12.16 -14.00
N TYR A 99 5.95 -11.09 -14.24
CA TYR A 99 6.34 -9.72 -13.89
C TYR A 99 5.53 -9.15 -12.72
N ILE A 100 5.05 -10.01 -11.80
CA ILE A 100 4.19 -9.58 -10.68
C ILE A 100 4.86 -8.45 -9.89
N CYS A 101 6.14 -8.61 -9.55
CA CYS A 101 6.88 -7.60 -8.80
C CYS A 101 6.89 -6.25 -9.53
N TRP A 102 7.16 -6.26 -10.84
CA TRP A 102 7.20 -5.07 -11.67
C TRP A 102 5.85 -4.35 -11.68
N TYR A 103 4.76 -5.04 -12.00
CA TYR A 103 3.43 -4.43 -12.05
C TYR A 103 2.93 -3.97 -10.68
N CYS A 104 3.28 -4.69 -9.60
CA CYS A 104 2.96 -4.24 -8.26
C CYS A 104 3.75 -2.98 -7.86
N ILE A 105 4.99 -2.80 -8.34
CA ILE A 105 5.75 -1.56 -8.18
C ILE A 105 5.10 -0.43 -8.98
N GLU A 106 4.74 -0.64 -10.24
CA GLU A 106 4.03 0.37 -11.05
C GLU A 106 2.72 0.80 -10.39
N PHE A 107 1.95 -0.16 -9.86
CA PHE A 107 0.73 0.13 -9.10
C PHE A 107 1.02 0.91 -7.82
N TYR A 108 2.07 0.54 -7.07
CA TYR A 108 2.53 1.30 -5.91
C TYR A 108 2.89 2.75 -6.27
N GLU A 109 3.48 3.00 -7.44
CA GLU A 109 3.86 4.34 -7.90
C GLU A 109 2.71 5.12 -8.55
N SER A 110 1.61 4.44 -8.90
CA SER A 110 0.48 5.02 -9.62
C SER A 110 -0.15 6.23 -8.92
N LYS A 111 -0.59 7.21 -9.74
CA LYS A 111 -1.31 8.39 -9.26
C LYS A 111 -2.72 8.02 -8.79
N GLU A 112 -3.27 6.96 -9.35
CA GLU A 112 -4.58 6.40 -9.06
C GLU A 112 -4.62 5.86 -7.63
N LEU A 113 -3.64 5.04 -7.22
CA LEU A 113 -3.52 4.57 -5.84
C LEU A 113 -3.33 5.73 -4.87
N GLU A 114 -2.46 6.68 -5.21
CA GLU A 114 -2.24 7.86 -4.37
C GLU A 114 -3.51 8.71 -4.22
N ALA A 115 -4.23 8.96 -5.32
CA ALA A 115 -5.47 9.72 -5.32
C ALA A 115 -6.59 9.00 -4.56
N PHE A 116 -6.66 7.67 -4.64
CA PHE A 116 -7.57 6.86 -3.84
C PHE A 116 -7.26 7.02 -2.34
N ILE A 117 -6.01 6.81 -1.93
CA ILE A 117 -5.62 6.90 -0.51
C ILE A 117 -5.84 8.31 0.05
N LYS A 118 -5.58 9.37 -0.72
CA LYS A 118 -5.82 10.76 -0.28
C LYS A 118 -7.30 11.10 -0.07
N LYS A 119 -8.23 10.29 -0.59
CA LYS A 119 -9.69 10.47 -0.43
C LYS A 119 -10.26 9.67 0.74
N LEU A 120 -9.47 8.78 1.35
CA LEU A 120 -9.84 8.04 2.56
C LEU A 120 -9.69 8.93 3.79
#